data_AF-A0A3C1KUE5-F1
#
_entry.id   AF-A0A3C1KUE5-F1
#
_cell.length_a   1.000
_cell.length_b   1.000
_cell.length_c   1.000
_cell.angle_alpha   90.00
_cell.angle_beta   90.00
_cell.angle_gamma   90.00
#
_symmetry.space_group_name_H-M   'P 1'
#
loop_
_entity.id
_entity.type
_entity.pdbx_description
1 polymer ?
#
loop_
_entity_poly.entity_id
_entity_poly.type
_entity_poly.pdbx_seq_one_letter_code
_entity_poly.pdbx_strand_id
1 'polypeptide(L)' 'YGPASDLEITANELIKTRARINELLSEQTGQPLDRVERDTLRDYWLTAEEAVEYGLISRIVERRKDL' A
#
# COMPACT_ATOMS: atom_id res chain seq x y z
N TYR A 1 -20.86 -12.84 -24.42
CA TYR A 1 -20.25 -12.30 -23.19
C TYR A 1 -20.32 -13.40 -22.16
N GLY A 2 -19.24 -14.16 -22.04
CA GLY A 2 -19.17 -15.34 -21.18
C GLY A 2 -18.30 -15.07 -19.96
N PRO A 3 -18.32 -15.96 -18.96
CA PRO A 3 -17.62 -15.79 -17.69
C PRO A 3 -16.11 -15.56 -17.83
N ALA A 4 -15.49 -16.02 -18.92
CA ALA A 4 -14.09 -15.75 -19.22
C ALA A 4 -13.80 -14.28 -19.54
N SER A 5 -14.70 -13.60 -20.26
CA SER A 5 -14.57 -12.17 -20.61
C SER A 5 -14.76 -11.28 -19.38
N ASP A 6 -15.70 -11.64 -18.49
CA ASP A 6 -15.94 -10.89 -17.26
C ASP A 6 -14.79 -11.07 -16.26
N LEU A 7 -14.19 -12.26 -16.22
CA LEU A 7 -12.99 -12.53 -15.42
C LEU A 7 -11.80 -11.71 -15.91
N GLU A 8 -11.60 -11.62 -17.22
CA GLU A 8 -10.54 -10.79 -17.81
C GLU A 8 -10.71 -9.31 -17.48
N ILE A 9 -11.93 -8.78 -17.59
CA ILE A 9 -12.24 -7.39 -17.20
C ILE A 9 -11.94 -7.18 -15.71
N THR A 10 -12.38 -8.10 -14.85
CA THR A 10 -12.17 -8.02 -13.42
C THR A 10 -10.68 -8.08 -13.05
N ALA A 11 -9.91 -8.96 -13.70
CA ALA A 11 -8.47 -9.06 -13.50
C ALA A 11 -7.76 -7.77 -13.92
N ASN A 12 -8.14 -7.18 -15.05
CA ASN A 12 -7.57 -5.92 -15.52
C ASN A 12 -7.88 -4.76 -14.57
N GLU A 13 -9.11 -4.66 -14.07
CA GLU A 13 -9.49 -3.64 -13.07
C GLU A 13 -8.79 -3.84 -11.74
N LEU A 14 -8.54 -5.09 -11.33
CA LEU A 14 -7.75 -5.40 -10.14
C LEU A 14 -6.30 -4.90 -10.30
N ILE A 15 -5.67 -5.14 -11.45
CA ILE A 15 -4.30 -4.67 -11.73
C ILE A 15 -4.24 -3.13 -11.70
N LYS A 16 -5.18 -2.44 -12.36
CA LYS A 16 -5.26 -0.98 -12.34
C LYS A 16 -5.45 -0.42 -10.93
N THR A 17 -6.35 -1.03 -10.16
CA THR A 17 -6.62 -0.61 -8.78
C THR A 17 -5.37 -0.77 -7.91
N ARG A 18 -4.67 -1.89 -8.05
CA ARG A 18 -3.42 -2.16 -7.33
C ARG A 18 -2.34 -1.15 -7.69
N ALA A 19 -2.14 -0.85 -8.97
CA ALA A 19 -1.18 0.16 -9.41
C ALA A 19 -1.47 1.53 -8.78
N ARG A 20 -2.73 1.97 -8.83
CA ARG A 20 -3.16 3.25 -8.22
C ARG A 20 -2.90 3.32 -6.71
N ILE A 21 -3.11 2.22 -5.98
CA ILE A 21 -2.83 2.17 -4.54
C ILE A 21 -1.32 2.29 -4.30
N ASN A 22 -0.50 1.61 -5.09
CA ASN A 22 0.96 1.66 -4.96
C ASN A 22 1.53 3.04 -5.29
N GLU A 23 1.01 3.72 -6.31
CA GLU A 23 1.35 5.11 -6.63
C GLU A 23 1.01 6.04 -5.46
N LEU A 24 -0.20 5.94 -4.92
CA LEU A 24 -0.61 6.75 -3.76
C LEU A 24 0.29 6.50 -2.55
N LEU A 25 0.59 5.24 -2.25
CA LEU A 25 1.49 4.89 -1.15
C LEU A 25 2.89 5.47 -1.39
N SER A 26 3.42 5.37 -2.60
CA SER A 26 4.73 5.95 -2.97
C SER A 26 4.75 7.47 -2.76
N GLU A 27 3.73 8.19 -3.24
CA GLU A 27 3.62 9.64 -3.09
C GLU A 27 3.51 10.08 -1.63
N GLN A 28 2.69 9.39 -0.82
CA GLN A 28 2.44 9.79 0.57
C GLN A 28 3.58 9.40 1.52
N THR A 29 4.26 8.28 1.25
CA THR A 29 5.36 7.79 2.09
C THR A 29 6.72 8.31 1.66
N GLY A 30 6.83 8.83 0.43
CA GLY A 30 8.12 9.20 -0.19
C GLY A 30 8.97 7.99 -0.60
N GLN A 31 8.44 6.76 -0.50
CA GLN A 31 9.14 5.56 -0.92
C GLN A 31 9.10 5.42 -2.44
N PRO A 32 10.15 4.86 -3.07
CA PRO A 32 10.13 4.55 -4.49
C PRO A 32 9.00 3.56 -4.84
N LEU A 33 8.33 3.77 -5.98
CA LEU A 33 7.23 2.91 -6.44
C LEU A 33 7.63 1.43 -6.48
N ASP A 34 8.80 1.10 -7.04
CA ASP A 34 9.31 -0.28 -7.12
C ASP A 34 9.42 -0.96 -5.74
N ARG A 35 9.76 -0.19 -4.70
CA ARG A 35 9.83 -0.69 -3.32
C ARG A 35 8.42 -1.00 -2.83
N VAL A 36 7.49 -0.06 -2.99
CA VAL A 36 6.09 -0.22 -2.59
C VAL A 36 5.46 -1.42 -3.31
N GLU A 37 5.68 -1.59 -4.61
CA GLU A 37 5.12 -2.70 -5.37
C GLU A 37 5.59 -4.07 -4.88
N ARG A 38 6.88 -4.18 -4.55
CA ARG A 38 7.47 -5.40 -3.99
C ARG A 38 6.93 -5.68 -2.59
N ASP A 39 6.86 -4.65 -1.76
CA ASP A 39 6.45 -4.78 -0.37
C ASP A 39 4.93 -5.08 -0.31
N THR A 40 4.09 -4.51 -1.18
CA THR A 40 2.64 -4.81 -1.27
C THR A 40 2.31 -6.06 -2.10
N LEU A 41 3.30 -6.79 -2.61
CA LEU A 41 3.08 -8.05 -3.35
C LEU A 41 2.48 -9.15 -2.48
N ARG A 42 2.76 -9.09 -1.19
CA ARG A 42 2.18 -9.95 -0.16
C ARG A 42 1.81 -9.11 1.05
N ASP A 43 1.24 -9.77 2.05
CA ASP A 43 1.02 -9.14 3.34
C ASP A 43 2.37 -8.71 3.92
N TYR A 44 2.55 -7.40 4.08
CA TYR A 44 3.73 -6.79 4.65
C TYR A 44 3.38 -6.16 5.99
N TRP A 45 3.81 -6.84 7.05
CA TRP A 45 3.53 -6.45 8.43
C TRP A 45 4.69 -5.60 8.94
N LEU A 46 4.35 -4.47 9.55
CA LEU A 46 5.30 -3.53 10.11
C LEU A 46 5.00 -3.30 11.59
N THR A 47 6.04 -3.15 12.41
CA THR A 47 5.89 -2.58 13.75
C THR A 47 5.56 -1.09 13.67
N ALA A 48 5.23 -0.49 14.81
CA ALA A 48 4.98 0.95 14.87
C ALA A 48 6.22 1.76 14.46
N GLU A 49 7.42 1.33 14.89
CA GLU A 49 8.69 1.97 14.55
C GLU A 49 8.99 1.84 13.06
N GLU A 50 8.81 0.65 12.50
CA GLU A 50 9.01 0.41 11.06
C GLU A 50 8.01 1.20 10.21
N ALA A 51 6.77 1.38 10.68
CA ALA A 51 5.77 2.20 10.00
C ALA A 51 6.13 3.70 10.01
N VAL A 52 6.78 4.20 11.08
CA VAL A 52 7.33 5.56 11.08
C VAL A 52 8.48 5.67 10.08
N GLU A 53 9.43 4.73 10.10
CA GLU A 53 10.58 4.74 9.20
C GLU A 53 10.17 4.61 7.73
N TYR A 54 9.13 3.81 7.45
CA TYR A 54 8.56 3.66 6.13
C TYR A 54 7.87 4.95 5.66
N GLY A 55 7.46 5.83 6.56
CA GLY A 55 6.74 7.07 6.25
C GLY A 55 5.21 6.90 6.22
N LEU A 56 4.68 5.80 6.76
CA LEU A 56 3.23 5.56 6.84
C LEU A 56 2.58 6.34 7.98
N ILE A 57 3.32 6.58 9.07
CA ILE A 57 2.83 7.30 10.24
C ILE A 57 3.86 8.34 10.70
N SER A 58 3.38 9.47 11.23
CA SER A 58 4.27 10.59 11.57
C SER A 58 4.97 10.42 12.92
N ARG A 59 4.30 9.83 13.92
CA ARG A 59 4.85 9.60 15.27
C ARG A 59 4.09 8.52 16.03
N ILE A 60 4.77 7.89 16.98
CA ILE A 60 4.18 6.95 17.94
C ILE A 60 3.79 7.72 19.20
N VAL A 61 2.57 7.50 19.70
CA VAL A 61 2.05 8.14 20.91
C VAL A 61 2.03 7.11 22.03
N GLU A 62 2.89 7.27 23.03
CA GLU A 62 3.02 6.31 24.14
C GLU A 62 2.07 6.61 25.30
N ARG A 63 1.75 7.89 25.55
CA ARG A 63 0.86 8.29 26.64
C ARG A 63 -0.18 9.26 26.15
N ARG A 64 -1.32 9.28 26.83
CA ARG A 64 -2.43 10.21 26.53
C ARG A 64 -2.05 11.69 26.62
N LYS A 65 -0.98 12.02 27.34
CA LYS A 65 -0.42 13.38 27.42
C LYS A 65 0.36 13.79 26.17
N ASP A 66 0.75 12.81 25.35
CA ASP A 66 1.56 13.03 24.15
C ASP A 66 0.68 13.23 22.89
N LEU A 67 -0.66 13.12 23.02
CA LEU A 67 -1.65 13.51 22.01
C LEU A 67 -1.62 15.03 21.80
#